data_AF-A0A966CC59-F1
#
_entry.id   AF-A0A966CC59-F1
#
_cell.length_a   1.000
_cell.length_b   1.000
_cell.length_c   1.000
_cell.angle_alpha   90.00
_cell.angle_beta   90.00
_cell.angle_gamma   90.00
#
_symmetry.space_group_name_H-M   'P 1'
#
loop_
_entity.id
_entity.type
_entity.pdbx_description
1 polymer ?
#
loop_
_entity_poly.entity_id
_entity_poly.type
_entity_poly.pdbx_seq_one_letter_code
_entity_poly.pdbx_strand_id
1 'polypeptide(L)' 'MPLTPIFNPEGDDRIENRTVWFGNTTNLMQLNDVRYSWAISLYQQMRENFWIN' A
#
# COMPACT_ATOMS: atom_id res chain seq x y z
N MET A 1 4.16 -5.31 19.51
CA MET A 1 3.56 -5.50 18.16
C MET A 1 4.51 -6.39 17.38
N PRO A 2 4.03 -7.41 16.65
CA PRO A 2 4.90 -8.23 15.82
C PRO A 2 5.59 -7.35 14.78
N LEU A 3 6.89 -7.58 14.55
CA LEU A 3 7.64 -6.87 13.52
C LEU A 3 7.08 -7.25 12.14
N THR A 4 6.76 -6.26 11.32
CA THR A 4 6.46 -6.49 9.90
C THR A 4 7.77 -6.82 9.17
N PRO A 5 7.87 -7.99 8.51
CA PRO A 5 9.06 -8.33 7.73
C PRO A 5 9.20 -7.39 6.53
N ILE A 6 10.41 -7.25 5.98
CA ILE A 6 10.62 -6.43 4.77
C ILE A 6 9.85 -7.01 3.57
N PHE A 7 9.80 -8.34 3.48
CA PHE A 7 9.09 -9.07 2.45
C PHE A 7 8.48 -10.33 3.08
N ASN A 8 7.25 -10.66 2.69
CA ASN A 8 6.52 -11.81 3.19
C ASN A 8 5.99 -12.66 2.00
N PRO A 9 6.67 -13.76 1.62
CA PRO A 9 6.26 -14.56 0.47
C PRO A 9 4.91 -15.26 0.65
N GLU A 10 4.51 -15.52 1.90
CA GLU A 10 3.23 -16.17 2.26
C GLU A 10 2.11 -15.14 2.51
N GLY A 11 2.33 -13.87 2.12
CA GLY A 11 1.35 -12.80 2.24
C GLY A 11 0.17 -12.97 1.28
N ASP A 12 -0.99 -12.48 1.68
CA ASP A 12 -2.22 -12.45 0.89
C ASP A 12 -2.57 -11.01 0.50
N ASP A 13 -2.25 -10.65 -0.75
CA ASP A 13 -2.50 -9.30 -1.28
C ASP A 13 -3.88 -9.15 -1.92
N ARG A 14 -4.78 -10.15 -1.83
CA ARG A 14 -6.13 -10.05 -2.37
C ARG A 14 -6.88 -8.84 -1.80
N ILE A 15 -7.62 -8.14 -2.67
CA ILE A 15 -8.33 -6.90 -2.35
C ILE A 15 -9.24 -7.05 -1.14
N GLU A 16 -9.89 -8.21 -0.99
CA GLU A 16 -10.89 -8.46 0.05
C GLU A 16 -10.26 -8.53 1.45
N ASN A 17 -9.05 -9.09 1.54
CA ASN A 17 -8.36 -9.37 2.80
C ASN A 17 -7.39 -8.26 3.23
N ARG A 18 -7.07 -7.31 2.33
CA ARG A 18 -6.07 -6.27 2.58
C ARG A 18 -6.55 -5.19 3.55
N THR A 19 -6.09 -5.17 4.79
CA THR A 19 -6.42 -4.12 5.76
C THR A 19 -5.33 -3.06 5.87
N VAL A 20 -5.67 -1.85 6.34
CA VAL A 20 -4.67 -0.79 6.62
C VAL A 20 -3.73 -1.21 7.77
N TRP A 21 -4.27 -1.91 8.77
CA TRP A 21 -3.55 -2.33 9.96
C TRP A 21 -3.64 -3.83 10.14
N PHE A 22 -2.56 -4.44 10.64
CA PHE A 22 -2.47 -5.86 10.99
C PHE A 22 -2.82 -6.84 9.87
N GLY A 23 -2.72 -6.42 8.60
CA GLY A 23 -2.95 -7.27 7.44
C GLY A 23 -1.75 -8.18 7.15
N ASN A 24 -2.02 -9.35 6.57
CA ASN A 24 -0.98 -10.27 6.09
C ASN A 24 -0.63 -9.95 4.63
N THR A 25 0.15 -8.90 4.37
CA THR A 25 0.57 -8.51 2.99
C THR A 25 1.97 -9.00 2.68
N THR A 26 2.32 -9.09 1.38
CA THR A 26 3.68 -9.40 0.92
C THR A 26 4.65 -8.23 1.04
N ASN A 27 4.15 -7.00 1.25
CA ASN A 27 4.87 -5.72 1.22
C ASN A 27 5.40 -5.30 -0.16
N LEU A 28 4.95 -5.93 -1.24
CA LEU A 28 5.25 -5.48 -2.60
C LEU A 28 4.42 -4.23 -2.97
N MET A 29 5.06 -3.25 -3.62
CA MET A 29 4.36 -2.07 -4.11
C MET A 29 3.63 -2.38 -5.43
N GLN A 30 2.33 -2.64 -5.35
CA GLN A 30 1.47 -2.92 -6.50
C GLN A 30 0.43 -1.81 -6.70
N LEU A 31 0.74 -0.86 -7.59
CA LEU A 31 -0.13 0.30 -7.87
C LEU A 31 -1.30 -0.02 -8.82
N ASN A 32 -1.26 -1.17 -9.50
CA ASN A 32 -2.34 -1.62 -10.41
C ASN A 32 -3.49 -2.32 -9.66
N ASP A 33 -3.26 -2.78 -8.43
CA ASP A 33 -4.22 -3.55 -7.66
C ASP A 33 -4.29 -3.01 -6.23
N VAL A 34 -5.13 -2.00 -6.05
CA VAL A 34 -5.23 -1.21 -4.82
C VAL A 34 -6.66 -1.28 -4.27
N ARG A 35 -6.80 -1.75 -3.03
CA ARG A 35 -8.11 -1.80 -2.33
C ARG A 35 -8.73 -0.43 -2.11
N TYR A 36 -7.90 0.56 -1.78
CA TYR A 36 -8.34 1.89 -1.39
C TYR A 36 -8.12 2.87 -2.55
N SER A 37 -9.13 3.05 -3.40
CA SER A 37 -9.03 3.92 -4.58
C SER A 37 -8.64 5.36 -4.25
N TRP A 38 -9.05 5.88 -3.09
CA TRP A 38 -8.68 7.22 -2.62
C TRP A 38 -7.16 7.40 -2.44
N ALA A 39 -6.42 6.32 -2.19
CA ALA A 39 -4.97 6.38 -2.01
C ALA A 39 -4.26 6.74 -3.32
N ILE A 40 -4.80 6.31 -4.47
CA ILE A 40 -4.27 6.66 -5.79
C ILE A 40 -4.45 8.15 -6.07
N SER A 41 -5.65 8.68 -5.81
CA SER A 41 -5.93 10.12 -5.99
C SER A 41 -5.04 10.99 -5.11
N LEU A 42 -4.84 10.59 -3.85
CA LEU A 42 -3.95 11.30 -2.93
C LEU A 42 -2.49 11.27 -3.43
N TYR A 43 -2.00 10.10 -3.85
CA TYR A 43 -0.65 9.96 -4.41
C TYR A 43 -0.42 10.86 -5.63
N GLN A 44 -1.42 10.97 -6.52
CA GLN A 44 -1.36 11.88 -7.67
C GLN A 44 -1.26 13.34 -7.24
N GLN A 45 -2.13 13.79 -6.33
CA GLN A 45 -2.11 15.16 -5.81
C GLN A 45 -0.78 15.51 -5.13
N MET A 46 -0.20 14.60 -4.34
CA MET A 46 1.09 14.83 -3.68
C MET A 46 2.22 14.99 -4.69
N ARG A 47 2.19 14.22 -5.77
CA ARG A 47 3.21 14.26 -6.83
C ARG A 47 3.09 15.54 -7.68
N GLU A 48 1.88 16.01 -7.94
CA GLU A 48 1.61 17.23 -8.69
C GLU A 48 1.97 18.51 -7.93
N ASN A 49 1.78 18.51 -6.60
CA ASN A 49 2.06 19.66 -5.74
C ASN A 49 3.53 19.73 -5.26
N PHE A 50 4.45 19.01 -5.90
CA PHE A 50 5.87 19.07 -5.55
C PHE A 50 6.49 20.40 -5.99
N TRP A 51 7.22 21.05 -5.10
CA TRP A 51 7.92 22.31 -5.37
C TRP A 51 9.26 22.37 -4.63
N ILE A 52 10.22 23.11 -5.19
CA ILE A 52 11.56 23.32 -4.63
C ILE A 52 11.72 24.82 -4.35
N ASN A 53 12.18 25.17 -3.16
CA ASN A 53 12.65 26.52 -2.83
C ASN A 53 14.10 26.72 -3.26
#